data_AF-A0A1X1BW43-F1
#
_entry.id   AF-A0A1X1BW43-F1
#
_cell.length_a   1.000
_cell.length_b   1.000
_cell.length_c   1.000
_cell.angle_alpha   90.00
_cell.angle_beta   90.00
_cell.angle_gamma   90.00
#
_symmetry.space_group_name_H-M   'P 1'
#
loop_
_entity.id
_entity.type
_entity.pdbx_description
1 polymer ?
#
loop_
_entity_poly.entity_id
_entity_poly.type
_entity_poly.pdbx_seq_one_letter_code
_entity_poly.pdbx_strand_id
1 'polypeptide(L)'
;MARHDDNVVWHDHPVTRTAREQQHGHQGVVLWFTGLSGSGKSTVAGALEQALHRIGVSTYLLDGDNVRHGLCRDLGFSDEDRKENIRRVGEVAKLMVDAGLVVLTAFISPHRAERQMVRDLLEPGQFIEVFVDTPLAVCEARDPKGLYRKARAGELRNFTGIDSVYEAPESPEIQLDGEQLVTKLAAQLLDLLRDRDIIRS
;
A
#
# COMPACT_ATOMS: atom_id res chain seq x y z
N MET A 1 -12.99 15.18 -9.06
CA MET A 1 -11.93 15.69 -9.94
C MET A 1 -11.87 17.19 -9.75
N ALA A 2 -10.74 17.74 -9.29
CA ALA A 2 -10.52 19.17 -9.44
C ALA A 2 -10.68 19.50 -10.93
N ARG A 3 -11.46 20.53 -11.25
CA ARG A 3 -11.60 21.00 -12.63
C ARG A 3 -10.19 21.26 -13.17
N HIS A 4 -9.92 20.82 -14.40
CA HIS A 4 -8.71 21.19 -15.12
C HIS A 4 -8.56 22.71 -14.96
N ASP A 5 -7.56 23.15 -14.19
CA ASP A 5 -7.23 24.56 -14.12
C ASP A 5 -6.46 24.86 -15.40
N ASP A 6 -7.06 25.65 -16.30
CA ASP A 6 -6.48 25.99 -17.59
C ASP A 6 -5.12 26.71 -17.44
N ASN A 7 -4.75 27.12 -16.22
CA ASN A 7 -3.46 27.74 -15.90
C ASN A 7 -2.38 26.73 -15.45
N VAL A 8 -2.70 25.44 -15.33
CA VAL A 8 -1.72 24.40 -14.94
C VAL A 8 -1.44 23.50 -16.14
N VAL A 9 -0.22 23.60 -16.67
CA VAL A 9 0.25 22.81 -17.81
C VAL A 9 1.22 21.74 -17.30
N TRP A 10 1.07 20.50 -17.78
CA TRP A 10 2.04 19.44 -17.50
C TRP A 10 3.36 19.74 -18.22
N HIS A 11 4.48 19.66 -17.49
CA HIS A 11 5.81 19.88 -18.05
C HIS A 11 6.50 18.55 -18.28
N ASP A 12 6.76 18.21 -19.55
CA ASP A 12 7.55 17.03 -19.88
C ASP A 12 9.02 17.26 -19.54
N HIS A 13 9.62 16.27 -18.89
CA HIS A 13 11.03 16.28 -18.52
C HIS A 13 11.85 15.36 -19.46
N PRO A 14 13.09 15.73 -19.82
CA PRO A 14 13.92 14.90 -20.70
C PRO A 14 14.27 13.51 -20.13
N VAL A 15 14.31 13.39 -18.79
CA VAL A 15 14.56 12.11 -18.10
C VAL A 15 13.22 11.43 -17.86
N THR A 16 12.94 10.41 -18.66
CA THR A 16 11.69 9.64 -18.59
C THR A 16 11.72 8.57 -17.51
N ARG A 17 10.55 8.08 -17.09
CA ARG A 17 10.43 6.90 -16.23
C ARG A 17 11.24 5.71 -16.77
N THR A 18 11.10 5.40 -18.06
CA THR A 18 11.82 4.30 -18.70
C THR A 18 13.34 4.45 -18.57
N ALA A 19 13.89 5.67 -18.69
CA ALA A 19 15.31 5.91 -18.49
C ALA A 19 15.74 5.64 -17.02
N ARG A 20 14.90 6.01 -16.04
CA ARG A 20 15.15 5.72 -14.61
C ARG A 20 15.07 4.23 -14.32
N GLU A 21 14.07 3.53 -14.87
CA GLU A 21 13.91 2.07 -14.74
C GLU A 21 15.10 1.31 -15.36
N GLN A 22 15.59 1.75 -16.52
CA GLN A 22 16.80 1.21 -17.12
C GLN A 22 18.03 1.41 -16.22
N GLN A 23 18.16 2.60 -15.60
CA GLN A 23 19.24 2.89 -14.65
C GLN A 23 19.14 2.04 -13.37
N HIS A 24 17.94 1.86 -12.83
CA HIS A 24 17.71 1.05 -11.64
C HIS A 24 17.80 -0.47 -11.91
N GLY A 25 17.59 -0.90 -13.15
CA GLY A 25 17.60 -2.30 -13.53
C GLY A 25 16.33 -3.07 -13.15
N HIS A 26 15.25 -2.36 -12.79
CA HIS A 26 13.93 -2.88 -12.45
C HIS A 26 12.83 -1.87 -12.86
N GLN A 27 11.58 -2.31 -12.92
CA GLN A 27 10.43 -1.45 -13.19
C GLN A 27 9.96 -0.73 -11.91
N GLY A 28 9.32 0.43 -12.08
CA GLY A 28 8.62 1.12 -11.00
C GLY A 28 7.20 0.59 -10.86
N VAL A 29 6.82 0.18 -9.64
CA VAL A 29 5.46 -0.32 -9.34
C VAL A 29 5.06 0.02 -7.91
N VAL A 30 3.76 0.00 -7.61
CA VAL A 30 3.20 0.07 -6.26
C VAL A 30 2.70 -1.30 -5.84
N LEU A 31 3.23 -1.85 -4.76
CA LEU A 31 2.63 -2.94 -4.01
C LEU A 31 1.74 -2.35 -2.92
N TRP A 32 0.42 -2.45 -3.13
CA TRP A 32 -0.58 -1.89 -2.25
C TRP A 32 -1.10 -2.94 -1.28
N PHE A 33 -0.57 -2.98 -0.06
CA PHE A 33 -1.02 -3.95 0.94
C PHE A 33 -2.30 -3.46 1.60
N THR A 34 -3.33 -4.31 1.59
CA THR A 34 -4.63 -4.08 2.23
C THR A 34 -5.02 -5.25 3.13
N GLY A 35 -5.79 -4.99 4.19
CA GLY A 35 -6.15 -5.99 5.19
C GLY A 35 -6.51 -5.34 6.53
N LEU A 36 -7.11 -6.11 7.43
CA LEU A 36 -7.46 -5.66 8.79
C LEU A 36 -6.25 -5.18 9.60
N SER A 37 -6.48 -4.34 10.61
CA SER A 37 -5.43 -4.04 11.59
C SER A 37 -4.90 -5.34 12.21
N GLY A 38 -3.60 -5.50 12.43
CA GLY A 38 -3.05 -6.77 12.95
C GLY A 38 -2.96 -7.94 11.95
N SER A 39 -3.37 -7.78 10.69
CA SER A 39 -3.27 -8.84 9.67
C SER A 39 -1.83 -9.20 9.29
N GLY A 40 -0.87 -8.29 9.50
CA GLY A 40 0.55 -8.52 9.21
C GLY A 40 1.11 -7.72 8.03
N LYS A 41 0.34 -6.79 7.44
CA LYS A 41 0.77 -5.92 6.32
C LYS A 41 2.17 -5.31 6.49
N SER A 42 2.39 -4.50 7.52
CA SER A 42 3.69 -3.83 7.73
C SER A 42 4.83 -4.83 7.95
N THR A 43 4.55 -5.98 8.58
CA THR A 43 5.53 -7.05 8.78
C THR A 43 5.97 -7.69 7.46
N VAL A 44 5.01 -8.04 6.60
CA VAL A 44 5.30 -8.64 5.28
C VAL A 44 5.94 -7.60 4.34
N ALA A 45 5.43 -6.37 4.31
CA ALA A 45 5.97 -5.30 3.50
C ALA A 45 7.43 -4.98 3.91
N GLY A 46 7.72 -4.88 5.20
CA GLY A 46 9.10 -4.66 5.67
C GLY A 46 10.03 -5.84 5.37
N ALA A 47 9.56 -7.09 5.48
CA ALA A 47 10.35 -8.26 5.11
C ALA A 47 10.65 -8.31 3.60
N LEU A 48 9.67 -7.97 2.76
CA LEU A 48 9.87 -7.85 1.32
C LEU A 48 10.84 -6.72 0.98
N GLU A 49 10.68 -5.54 1.58
CA GLU A 49 11.58 -4.40 1.38
C GLU A 49 13.04 -4.79 1.69
N GLN A 50 13.29 -5.47 2.82
CA GLN A 50 14.63 -5.99 3.16
C GLN A 50 15.16 -7.01 2.15
N ALA A 51 14.30 -7.83 1.57
CA ALA A 51 14.72 -8.80 0.56
C ALA A 51 15.07 -8.12 -0.77
N LEU A 52 14.23 -7.17 -1.22
CA LEU A 52 14.44 -6.36 -2.42
C LEU A 52 15.71 -5.50 -2.31
N HIS A 53 15.91 -4.85 -1.17
CA HIS A 53 17.10 -4.04 -0.92
C HIS A 53 18.40 -4.87 -1.02
N ARG A 54 18.39 -6.10 -0.49
CA ARG A 54 19.55 -7.01 -0.57
C ARG A 54 19.94 -7.42 -1.99
N ILE A 55 19.01 -7.36 -2.94
CA ILE A 55 19.27 -7.66 -4.36
C ILE A 55 19.41 -6.38 -5.21
N GLY A 56 19.56 -5.21 -4.57
CA GLY A 56 19.84 -3.94 -5.24
C GLY A 56 18.61 -3.25 -5.85
N VAL A 57 17.40 -3.65 -5.50
CA VAL A 57 16.18 -2.97 -5.94
C VAL A 57 15.96 -1.71 -5.10
N SER A 58 15.72 -0.59 -5.77
CA SER A 58 15.42 0.70 -5.14
C SER A 58 13.96 0.73 -4.69
N THR A 59 13.75 0.70 -3.38
CA THR A 59 12.43 0.62 -2.75
C THR A 59 12.14 1.79 -1.83
N TYR A 60 10.86 2.00 -1.52
CA TYR A 60 10.44 2.82 -0.39
C TYR A 60 9.11 2.33 0.19
N LEU A 61 9.04 2.17 1.53
CA LEU A 61 7.83 1.78 2.25
C LEU A 61 7.07 2.98 2.83
N LEU A 62 5.85 3.21 2.32
CA LEU A 62 4.89 4.17 2.86
C LEU A 62 3.99 3.49 3.90
N ASP A 63 4.14 3.84 5.18
CA ASP A 63 3.30 3.35 6.27
C ASP A 63 2.26 4.40 6.69
N GLY A 64 1.06 3.94 7.02
CA GLY A 64 -0.07 4.79 7.39
C GLY A 64 0.14 5.63 8.63
N ASP A 65 0.92 5.16 9.61
CA ASP A 65 1.23 5.95 10.80
C ASP A 65 2.30 7.00 10.47
N ASN A 66 3.31 6.64 9.67
CA ASN A 66 4.41 7.54 9.29
C ASN A 66 3.92 8.76 8.49
N VAL A 67 3.05 8.56 7.50
CA VAL A 67 2.54 9.69 6.70
C VAL A 67 1.70 10.65 7.53
N ARG A 68 1.04 10.17 8.60
CA ARG A 68 0.26 11.00 9.53
C ARG A 68 1.12 11.86 10.45
N HIS A 69 2.42 11.60 10.56
CA HIS A 69 3.35 12.52 11.23
C HIS A 69 3.80 13.70 10.34
N GLY A 70 3.56 13.63 9.03
CA GLY A 70 4.03 14.63 8.06
C GLY A 70 2.95 15.02 7.04
N LEU A 71 2.95 14.37 5.87
CA LEU A 71 2.09 14.66 4.72
C LEU A 71 0.59 14.73 5.07
N CYS A 72 0.14 13.91 6.01
CA CYS A 72 -1.25 13.75 6.40
C CYS A 72 -1.50 14.17 7.85
N ARG A 73 -0.65 15.03 8.44
CA ARG A 73 -0.76 15.46 9.84
C ARG A 73 -2.02 16.27 10.16
N ASP A 74 -2.61 16.87 9.15
CA ASP A 74 -3.85 17.65 9.20
C ASP A 74 -5.11 16.77 9.16
N LEU A 75 -4.98 15.48 8.84
CA LEU A 75 -6.11 14.58 8.63
C LEU A 75 -6.44 13.79 9.90
N GLY A 76 -7.71 13.82 10.29
CA GLY A 76 -8.26 12.99 11.36
C GLY A 76 -8.54 11.54 10.92
N PHE A 77 -9.54 10.93 11.54
CA PHE A 77 -9.98 9.55 11.28
C PHE A 77 -11.45 9.45 10.82
N SER A 78 -12.05 10.57 10.41
CA SER A 78 -13.34 10.56 9.73
C SER A 78 -13.24 9.83 8.38
N ASP A 79 -14.37 9.45 7.79
CA ASP A 79 -14.38 8.76 6.49
C ASP A 79 -13.80 9.66 5.38
N GLU A 80 -14.09 10.97 5.43
CA GLU A 80 -13.52 11.96 4.51
C GLU A 80 -12.01 12.11 4.68
N ASP A 81 -11.52 12.21 5.91
CA ASP A 81 -10.08 12.27 6.20
C ASP A 81 -9.36 10.99 5.76
N ARG A 82 -9.99 9.83 5.94
CA ARG A 82 -9.43 8.55 5.50
C ARG A 82 -9.34 8.48 3.99
N LYS A 83 -10.39 8.93 3.29
CA LYS A 83 -10.41 9.00 1.82
C LYS A 83 -9.33 9.95 1.30
N GLU A 84 -9.20 11.14 1.88
CA GLU A 84 -8.17 12.10 1.50
C GLU A 84 -6.77 11.59 1.81
N ASN A 85 -6.58 10.89 2.93
CA ASN A 85 -5.31 10.25 3.27
C ASN A 85 -4.90 9.22 2.20
N ILE A 86 -5.84 8.36 1.77
CA ILE A 86 -5.56 7.37 0.71
C ILE A 86 -5.29 8.07 -0.62
N ARG A 87 -6.04 9.12 -0.97
CA ARG A 87 -5.81 9.91 -2.18
C ARG A 87 -4.40 10.53 -2.21
N ARG A 88 -3.98 11.20 -1.11
CA ARG A 88 -2.63 11.81 -1.01
C ARG A 88 -1.53 10.77 -1.15
N VAL A 89 -1.66 9.64 -0.46
CA VAL A 89 -0.69 8.55 -0.54
C VAL A 89 -0.65 7.95 -1.93
N GLY A 90 -1.79 7.79 -2.61
CA GLY A 90 -1.86 7.32 -3.98
C GLY A 90 -1.07 8.21 -4.95
N GLU A 91 -1.24 9.54 -4.85
CA GLU A 91 -0.48 10.50 -5.67
C GLU A 91 1.03 10.46 -5.37
N VAL A 92 1.42 10.34 -4.10
CA VAL A 92 2.84 10.20 -3.74
C VAL A 92 3.42 8.89 -4.27
N ALA A 93 2.69 7.79 -4.16
CA ALA A 93 3.11 6.50 -4.69
C ALA A 93 3.27 6.57 -6.22
N LYS A 94 2.36 7.26 -6.93
CA LYS A 94 2.47 7.52 -8.37
C LYS A 94 3.75 8.29 -8.72
N LEU A 95 4.05 9.38 -8.01
CA LEU A 95 5.28 10.16 -8.24
C LEU A 95 6.54 9.33 -8.00
N MET A 96 6.53 8.44 -6.99
CA MET A 96 7.65 7.55 -6.71
C MET A 96 7.81 6.44 -7.77
N VAL A 97 6.70 5.93 -8.31
CA VAL A 97 6.73 5.02 -9.47
C VAL A 97 7.27 5.71 -10.72
N ASP A 98 6.86 6.96 -10.98
CA ASP A 98 7.44 7.76 -12.06
C ASP A 98 8.95 8.00 -11.88
N ALA A 99 9.41 8.10 -10.63
CA ALA A 99 10.82 8.11 -10.28
C ALA A 99 11.52 6.73 -10.46
N GLY A 100 10.81 5.69 -10.88
CA GLY A 100 11.34 4.34 -11.15
C GLY A 100 11.50 3.46 -9.90
N LEU A 101 10.82 3.78 -8.79
CA LEU A 101 10.94 3.03 -7.53
C LEU A 101 9.90 1.90 -7.41
N VAL A 102 10.27 0.83 -6.69
CA VAL A 102 9.30 -0.15 -6.20
C VAL A 102 8.75 0.35 -4.86
N VAL A 103 7.53 0.87 -4.88
CA VAL A 103 6.87 1.45 -3.71
C VAL A 103 6.07 0.37 -2.99
N LEU A 104 6.28 0.23 -1.70
CA LEU A 104 5.45 -0.62 -0.84
C LEU A 104 4.54 0.28 -0.01
N THR A 105 3.29 -0.12 0.21
CA THR A 105 2.37 0.63 1.07
C THR A 105 1.76 -0.28 2.14
N ALA A 106 1.63 0.19 3.38
CA ALA A 106 1.02 -0.58 4.47
C ALA A 106 -0.14 0.19 5.10
N PHE A 107 -1.29 0.16 4.42
CA PHE A 107 -2.52 0.86 4.84
C PHE A 107 -3.64 -0.15 5.10
N ILE A 108 -4.58 0.18 5.98
CA ILE A 108 -5.81 -0.63 6.08
C ILE A 108 -6.60 -0.52 4.77
N SER A 109 -6.72 0.71 4.24
CA SER A 109 -7.46 1.03 3.00
C SER A 109 -8.79 0.24 2.89
N PRO A 110 -9.71 0.41 3.85
CA PRO A 110 -10.81 -0.52 4.06
C PRO A 110 -11.82 -0.56 2.93
N HIS A 111 -11.91 0.50 2.14
CA HIS A 111 -12.93 0.65 1.11
C HIS A 111 -12.37 0.35 -0.28
N ARG A 112 -13.11 -0.44 -1.05
CA ARG A 112 -12.74 -0.85 -2.41
C ARG A 112 -12.65 0.35 -3.36
N ALA A 113 -13.57 1.31 -3.25
CA ALA A 113 -13.61 2.48 -4.12
C ALA A 113 -12.33 3.32 -4.01
N GLU A 114 -11.77 3.47 -2.81
CA GLU A 114 -10.53 4.20 -2.57
C GLU A 114 -9.31 3.45 -3.11
N ARG A 115 -9.27 2.12 -3.00
CA ARG A 115 -8.20 1.32 -3.61
C ARG A 115 -8.27 1.37 -5.14
N GLN A 116 -9.48 1.30 -5.71
CA GLN A 116 -9.71 1.47 -7.14
C GLN A 116 -9.29 2.86 -7.61
N MET A 117 -9.61 3.92 -6.85
CA MET A 117 -9.16 5.28 -7.15
C MET A 117 -7.63 5.34 -7.30
N VAL A 118 -6.87 4.72 -6.38
CA VAL A 118 -5.40 4.71 -6.50
C VAL A 118 -4.94 3.87 -7.70
N ARG A 119 -5.55 2.71 -7.94
CA ARG A 119 -5.26 1.88 -9.12
C ARG A 119 -5.44 2.67 -10.42
N ASP A 120 -6.49 3.48 -10.52
CA ASP A 120 -6.80 4.30 -11.71
C ASP A 120 -5.83 5.48 -11.91
N LEU A 121 -5.01 5.83 -10.90
CA LEU A 121 -3.97 6.87 -11.04
C LEU A 121 -2.73 6.38 -11.80
N LEU A 122 -2.54 5.07 -11.88
CA LEU A 122 -1.36 4.37 -12.37
C LEU A 122 -1.63 3.69 -13.72
N GLU A 123 -0.59 3.42 -14.50
CA GLU A 123 -0.73 2.67 -15.75
C GLU A 123 -1.04 1.19 -15.48
N PRO A 124 -1.67 0.48 -16.45
CA PRO A 124 -1.90 -0.95 -16.33
C PRO A 124 -0.62 -1.72 -15.95
N GLY A 125 -0.72 -2.57 -14.93
CA GLY A 125 0.40 -3.37 -14.43
C GLY A 125 1.26 -2.69 -13.36
N GLN A 126 1.12 -1.39 -13.12
CA GLN A 126 1.91 -0.67 -12.11
C GLN A 126 1.33 -0.74 -10.69
N PHE A 127 0.06 -1.12 -10.55
CA PHE A 127 -0.59 -1.30 -9.25
C PHE A 127 -0.80 -2.79 -8.98
N ILE A 128 -0.22 -3.27 -7.88
CA ILE A 128 -0.33 -4.66 -7.42
C ILE A 128 -1.02 -4.64 -6.05
N GLU A 129 -2.29 -5.00 -6.02
CA GLU A 129 -3.06 -5.14 -4.80
C GLU A 129 -2.71 -6.43 -4.08
N VAL A 130 -2.12 -6.29 -2.89
CA VAL A 130 -1.71 -7.39 -2.03
C VAL A 130 -2.72 -7.51 -0.89
N PHE A 131 -3.63 -8.49 -0.98
CA PHE A 131 -4.57 -8.75 0.10
C PHE A 131 -3.93 -9.63 1.17
N VAL A 132 -3.66 -9.06 2.34
CA VAL A 132 -3.24 -9.83 3.52
C VAL A 132 -4.49 -10.29 4.26
N ASP A 133 -4.98 -11.46 3.84
CA ASP A 133 -6.19 -12.07 4.36
C ASP A 133 -5.89 -12.73 5.70
N THR A 134 -6.53 -12.25 6.75
CA THR A 134 -6.35 -12.77 8.11
C THR A 134 -7.67 -12.63 8.83
N PRO A 135 -8.20 -13.73 9.41
CA PRO A 135 -9.46 -13.66 10.14
C PRO A 135 -9.44 -12.60 11.24
N LEU A 136 -10.56 -11.91 11.43
CA LEU A 136 -10.70 -10.88 12.47
C LEU A 136 -10.33 -11.41 13.86
N ALA A 137 -10.74 -12.63 14.20
CA ALA A 137 -10.42 -13.25 15.49
C ALA A 137 -8.90 -13.39 15.72
N VAL A 138 -8.14 -13.72 14.68
CA VAL A 138 -6.67 -13.79 14.74
C VAL A 138 -6.06 -12.39 14.87
N CYS A 139 -6.60 -11.42 14.13
CA CYS A 139 -6.18 -10.02 14.26
C CYS A 139 -6.41 -9.45 15.67
N GLU A 140 -7.58 -9.72 16.25
CA GLU A 140 -7.94 -9.36 17.64
C GLU A 140 -7.06 -10.07 18.67
N ALA A 141 -6.72 -11.33 18.45
CA ALA A 141 -5.82 -12.07 19.33
C ALA A 141 -4.39 -11.51 19.32
N ARG A 142 -3.91 -11.03 18.16
CA ARG A 142 -2.57 -10.44 18.01
C ARG A 142 -2.47 -9.06 18.66
N ASP A 143 -3.46 -8.19 18.45
CA ASP A 143 -3.60 -6.80 18.92
C ASP A 143 -2.30 -6.08 19.37
N PRO A 144 -1.27 -5.97 18.50
CA PRO A 144 0.07 -5.53 18.91
C PRO A 144 0.11 -4.07 19.39
N LYS A 145 -0.88 -3.26 18.98
CA LYS A 145 -1.02 -1.85 19.35
C LYS A 145 -2.10 -1.60 20.41
N GLY A 146 -2.76 -2.65 20.90
CA GLY A 146 -3.87 -2.54 21.85
C GLY A 146 -5.11 -1.83 21.30
N LEU A 147 -5.24 -1.73 19.97
CA LEU A 147 -6.30 -0.97 19.30
C LEU A 147 -7.63 -1.72 19.33
N TYR A 148 -7.61 -3.04 19.17
CA TYR A 148 -8.83 -3.86 19.26
C TYR A 148 -9.41 -3.82 20.67
N ARG A 149 -8.57 -3.93 21.70
CA ARG A 149 -9.01 -3.78 23.10
C ARG A 149 -9.68 -2.43 23.35
N LYS A 150 -9.08 -1.33 22.88
CA LYS A 150 -9.64 0.03 23.02
C LYS A 150 -10.95 0.19 22.25
N ALA A 151 -11.05 -0.36 21.05
CA ALA A 151 -12.29 -0.34 20.25
C ALA A 151 -13.41 -1.13 20.95
N ARG A 152 -13.13 -2.33 21.46
CA ARG A 152 -14.09 -3.13 22.23
C ARG A 152 -14.53 -2.46 23.52
N ALA A 153 -13.67 -1.65 24.15
CA ALA A 153 -14.00 -0.83 25.31
C ALA A 153 -14.78 0.46 24.97
N GLY A 154 -15.00 0.77 23.68
CA GLY A 154 -15.68 1.99 23.24
C GLY A 154 -14.82 3.26 23.29
N GLU A 155 -13.52 3.12 23.56
CA GLU A 155 -12.55 4.23 23.61
C GLU A 155 -12.09 4.68 22.22
N LEU A 156 -12.16 3.78 21.24
CA LEU A 156 -11.93 4.07 19.82
C LEU A 156 -13.22 3.82 19.05
N ARG A 157 -13.69 4.85 18.35
CA ARG A 157 -14.85 4.78 17.44
C ARG A 157 -14.39 4.66 15.99
N ASN A 158 -15.25 4.11 15.14
CA ASN A 158 -15.02 3.90 13.71
C ASN A 158 -13.77 3.07 13.42
N PHE A 159 -13.54 2.02 14.22
CA PHE A 159 -12.47 1.08 14.06
C PHE A 159 -12.83 -0.03 13.07
N THR A 160 -12.01 -0.16 12.03
CA THR A 160 -12.24 -1.11 10.94
C THR A 160 -12.27 -2.56 11.44
N GLY A 161 -13.34 -3.28 11.10
CA GLY A 161 -13.58 -4.66 11.52
C GLY A 161 -14.37 -4.80 12.81
N ILE A 162 -14.63 -3.70 13.55
CA ILE A 162 -15.45 -3.71 14.77
C ILE A 162 -16.74 -2.93 14.55
N ASP A 163 -16.64 -1.62 14.38
CA ASP A 163 -17.75 -0.68 14.20
C ASP A 163 -17.66 0.11 12.87
N SER A 164 -16.68 -0.22 12.03
CA SER A 164 -16.56 0.22 10.62
C SER A 164 -16.26 -0.97 9.70
N VAL A 165 -16.74 -0.92 8.45
CA VAL A 165 -16.64 -2.02 7.48
C VAL A 165 -15.21 -2.16 6.92
N TYR A 166 -14.78 -3.40 6.69
CA TYR A 166 -13.68 -3.72 5.79
C TYR A 166 -14.22 -4.43 4.55
N GLU A 167 -13.97 -3.86 3.39
CA GLU A 167 -14.39 -4.40 2.11
C GLU A 167 -13.21 -5.15 1.47
N ALA A 168 -13.19 -6.47 1.64
CA ALA A 168 -12.14 -7.31 1.05
C ALA A 168 -12.05 -7.11 -0.47
N PRO A 169 -10.84 -7.13 -1.05
CA PRO A 169 -10.66 -7.09 -2.51
C PRO A 169 -11.34 -8.29 -3.18
N GLU A 170 -12.03 -8.05 -4.30
CA GLU A 170 -12.69 -9.14 -5.05
C GLU A 170 -11.74 -9.78 -6.08
N SER A 171 -10.72 -9.05 -6.53
CA SER A 171 -9.75 -9.54 -7.52
C SER A 171 -8.37 -8.92 -7.28
N PRO A 172 -7.74 -9.19 -6.12
CA PRO A 172 -6.38 -8.73 -5.87
C PRO A 172 -5.39 -9.45 -6.80
N GLU A 173 -4.29 -8.79 -7.16
CA GLU A 173 -3.20 -9.45 -7.90
C GLU A 173 -2.59 -10.62 -7.14
N ILE A 174 -2.59 -10.56 -5.80
CA ILE A 174 -2.19 -11.66 -4.93
C ILE A 174 -2.94 -11.60 -3.60
N GLN A 175 -3.41 -12.77 -3.15
CA GLN A 175 -3.94 -12.98 -1.81
C GLN A 175 -2.93 -13.78 -0.99
N LEU A 176 -2.62 -13.28 0.20
CA LEU A 176 -1.69 -13.87 1.15
C LEU A 176 -2.47 -14.35 2.37
N ASP A 177 -2.25 -15.60 2.76
CA ASP A 177 -2.71 -16.12 4.04
C ASP A 177 -1.82 -15.54 5.16
N GLY A 178 -2.33 -14.54 5.87
CA GLY A 178 -1.61 -13.84 6.93
C GLY A 178 -1.41 -14.65 8.22
N GLU A 179 -1.83 -15.92 8.26
CA GLU A 179 -1.45 -16.88 9.31
C GLU A 179 -0.13 -17.59 8.99
N GLN A 180 0.34 -17.56 7.74
CA GLN A 180 1.61 -18.17 7.33
C GLN A 180 2.83 -17.40 7.84
N LEU A 181 3.99 -18.05 7.76
CA LEU A 181 5.28 -17.43 8.07
C LEU A 181 5.59 -16.26 7.12
N VAL A 182 6.04 -15.14 7.69
CA VAL A 182 6.43 -13.94 6.93
C VAL A 182 7.46 -14.24 5.82
N THR A 183 8.38 -15.17 6.05
CA THR A 183 9.39 -15.57 5.06
C THR A 183 8.77 -16.22 3.83
N LYS A 184 7.70 -17.01 4.01
CA LYS A 184 6.94 -17.63 2.92
C LYS A 184 6.15 -16.57 2.16
N LEU A 185 5.50 -15.64 2.86
CA LEU A 185 4.73 -14.56 2.24
C LEU A 185 5.62 -13.62 1.43
N ALA A 186 6.80 -13.26 1.96
CA ALA A 186 7.78 -12.45 1.23
C ALA A 186 8.34 -13.18 0.00
N ALA A 187 8.57 -14.49 0.08
CA ALA A 187 8.99 -15.29 -1.06
C ALA A 187 7.94 -15.30 -2.19
N GLN A 188 6.65 -15.49 -1.85
CA GLN A 188 5.56 -15.42 -2.83
C GLN A 188 5.51 -14.07 -3.56
N LEU A 189 5.76 -12.97 -2.84
CA LEU A 189 5.80 -11.64 -3.44
C LEU A 189 7.03 -11.44 -4.33
N LEU A 190 8.20 -11.96 -3.95
CA LEU A 190 9.38 -11.92 -4.81
C LEU A 190 9.15 -12.71 -6.11
N ASP A 191 8.55 -13.88 -6.01
CA ASP A 191 8.25 -14.72 -7.18
C ASP A 191 7.25 -14.01 -8.10
N LEU A 192 6.19 -13.40 -7.55
CA LEU A 192 5.26 -12.56 -8.32
C LEU A 192 5.96 -11.42 -9.07
N LEU A 193 6.93 -10.74 -8.42
CA LEU A 193 7.65 -9.64 -9.05
C LEU A 193 8.59 -10.12 -10.17
N ARG A 194 9.16 -11.32 -10.05
CA ARG A 194 9.96 -11.95 -11.11
C ARG A 194 9.08 -12.42 -12.27
N ASP A 195 7.96 -13.09 -11.98
CA ASP A 195 7.03 -13.61 -12.98
C ASP A 195 6.39 -12.50 -13.83
N ARG A 196 6.37 -11.27 -13.32
CA ARG A 196 5.89 -10.07 -14.01
C ARG A 196 7.00 -9.22 -14.64
N ASP A 197 8.25 -9.72 -14.67
CA ASP A 197 9.42 -9.02 -15.20
C ASP A 197 9.67 -7.63 -14.55
N ILE A 198 9.19 -7.42 -13.33
CA ILE A 198 9.40 -6.16 -12.59
C ILE A 198 10.83 -6.11 -12.06
N ILE A 199 11.30 -7.22 -11.51
CA ILE A 199 12.68 -7.42 -11.05
C ILE A 199 13.32 -8.56 -11.83
N ARG A 200 14.64 -8.55 -11.94
CA ARG A 200 15.38 -9.65 -12.59
C ARG A 200 15.27 -10.94 -11.79
N SER A 201 15.25 -12.07 -12.49
CA SER A 201 15.22 -13.42 -11.90
C SER A 201 16.38 -13.68 -10.96
#